data_AF-A0A0Q6AUW4-F1
#
_entry.id   AF-A0A0Q6AUW4-F1
#
_cell.length_a   1.000
_cell.length_b   1.000
_cell.length_c   1.000
_cell.angle_alpha   90.00
_cell.angle_beta   90.00
_cell.angle_gamma   90.00
#
_symmetry.space_group_name_H-M   'P 1'
#
loop_
_entity.id
_entity.type
_entity.pdbx_description
1 polymer ?
#
loop_
_entity_poly.entity_id
_entity_poly.type
_entity_poly.pdbx_seq_one_letter_code
_entity_poly.pdbx_strand_id
1 'polypeptide(L)'
;MSTDRRVGKRRIAQAGAAYAKEKHLESKISVQETMQRIELEIDANGGIYPYNDGKLTVDELLRRSGKSAAYLQKNTPKIKELRHEVNAWIKRIKGQVATGAPSVRREVNARVKVANKQIDEIRQNYHEAELQLTRVTAELADATRKIGELEKRNTELLKQLAGKTVVSLKPEQRK
;
A
#
# COMPACT_ATOMS: atom_id res chain seq x y z
N MET A 1 70.31 7.30 -11.40
CA MET A 1 68.99 7.21 -12.10
C MET A 1 68.14 5.97 -11.77
N SER A 2 68.63 4.95 -11.06
CA SER A 2 67.88 3.70 -10.78
C SER A 2 66.96 3.75 -9.55
N THR A 3 67.25 4.64 -8.59
CA THR A 3 66.52 4.79 -7.32
C THR A 3 65.17 5.50 -7.49
N ASP A 4 65.11 6.51 -8.36
CA ASP A 4 63.92 7.34 -8.56
C ASP A 4 62.73 6.58 -9.18
N ARG A 5 63.01 5.70 -10.15
CA ARG A 5 61.99 4.79 -10.73
C ARG A 5 61.43 3.78 -9.71
N ARG A 6 62.22 3.37 -8.70
CA ARG A 6 61.75 2.45 -7.65
C ARG A 6 60.86 3.17 -6.64
N VAL A 7 61.14 4.42 -6.33
CA VAL A 7 60.31 5.26 -5.44
C VAL A 7 58.97 5.58 -6.12
N GLY A 8 58.98 5.94 -7.40
CA GLY A 8 57.74 6.15 -8.18
C GLY A 8 56.84 4.91 -8.25
N LYS A 9 57.41 3.72 -8.54
CA LYS A 9 56.65 2.45 -8.54
C LYS A 9 56.05 2.11 -7.18
N ARG A 10 56.74 2.38 -6.07
CA ARG A 10 56.23 2.15 -4.71
C ARG A 10 55.06 3.08 -4.37
N ARG A 11 55.14 4.36 -4.75
CA ARG A 11 54.04 5.32 -4.54
C ARG A 11 52.78 4.95 -5.31
N ILE A 12 52.93 4.54 -6.58
CA ILE A 12 51.80 4.08 -7.40
C ILE A 12 51.17 2.81 -6.80
N ALA A 13 51.99 1.85 -6.36
CA ALA A 13 51.50 0.64 -5.71
C ALA A 13 50.76 0.93 -4.38
N GLN A 14 51.26 1.87 -3.57
CA GLN A 14 50.60 2.30 -2.34
C GLN A 14 49.27 3.01 -2.60
N ALA A 15 49.23 3.94 -3.56
CA ALA A 15 48.00 4.63 -3.96
C ALA A 15 46.95 3.64 -4.52
N GLY A 16 47.38 2.70 -5.36
CA GLY A 16 46.51 1.64 -5.88
C GLY A 16 45.97 0.73 -4.78
N ALA A 17 46.78 0.38 -3.79
CA ALA A 17 46.34 -0.42 -2.64
C ALA A 17 45.34 0.33 -1.75
N ALA A 18 45.55 1.64 -1.53
CA ALA A 18 44.63 2.48 -0.77
C ALA A 18 43.26 2.58 -1.47
N TYR A 19 43.25 2.90 -2.76
CA TYR A 19 42.03 2.96 -3.57
C TYR A 19 41.29 1.61 -3.60
N ALA A 20 42.02 0.50 -3.77
CA ALA A 20 41.42 -0.83 -3.73
C ALA A 20 40.78 -1.16 -2.37
N LYS A 21 41.37 -0.69 -1.27
CA LYS A 21 40.82 -0.87 0.08
C LYS A 21 39.53 -0.07 0.25
N GLU A 22 39.51 1.18 -0.19
CA GLU A 22 38.33 2.06 -0.16
C GLU A 22 37.18 1.47 -0.99
N LYS A 23 37.43 1.09 -2.25
CA LYS A 23 36.41 0.46 -3.11
C LYS A 23 35.88 -0.86 -2.58
N HIS A 24 36.70 -1.63 -1.90
CA HIS A 24 36.24 -2.83 -1.24
C HIS A 24 35.32 -2.51 -0.06
N LEU A 25 35.64 -1.49 0.75
CA LEU A 25 34.82 -1.05 1.86
C LEU A 25 33.45 -0.52 1.38
N GLU A 26 33.44 0.37 0.38
CA GLU A 26 32.20 0.84 -0.26
C GLU A 26 31.34 -0.34 -0.73
N SER A 27 31.97 -1.34 -1.34
CA SER A 27 31.26 -2.52 -1.85
C SER A 27 30.73 -3.40 -0.72
N LYS A 28 31.43 -3.52 0.42
CA LYS A 28 30.95 -4.24 1.60
C LYS A 28 29.72 -3.54 2.18
N ILE A 29 29.79 -2.22 2.37
CA ILE A 29 28.68 -1.40 2.89
C ILE A 29 27.44 -1.56 2.00
N SER A 30 27.60 -1.40 0.68
CA SER A 30 26.48 -1.54 -0.27
C SER A 30 25.80 -2.92 -0.21
N VAL A 31 26.57 -4.00 -0.04
CA VAL A 31 26.00 -5.34 0.12
C VAL A 31 25.23 -5.44 1.44
N GLN A 32 25.78 -4.94 2.55
CA GLN A 32 25.16 -4.97 3.87
C GLN A 32 23.87 -4.14 3.94
N GLU A 33 23.86 -2.93 3.37
CA GLU A 33 22.67 -2.09 3.25
C GLU A 33 21.58 -2.79 2.42
N THR A 34 21.97 -3.50 1.37
CA THR A 34 21.03 -4.28 0.55
C THR A 34 20.45 -5.44 1.34
N MET A 35 21.25 -6.12 2.18
CA MET A 35 20.76 -7.18 3.07
C MET A 35 19.69 -6.64 4.03
N GLN A 36 19.94 -5.50 4.67
CA GLN A 36 18.97 -4.86 5.57
C GLN A 36 17.70 -4.44 4.84
N ARG A 37 17.83 -3.86 3.64
CA ARG A 37 16.67 -3.49 2.82
C ARG A 37 15.80 -4.69 2.46
N ILE A 38 16.43 -5.81 2.11
CA ILE A 38 15.71 -7.06 1.80
C ILE A 38 14.96 -7.58 3.02
N GLU A 39 15.54 -7.49 4.23
CA GLU A 39 14.84 -7.86 5.46
C GLU A 39 13.58 -7.02 5.68
N LEU A 40 13.70 -5.69 5.56
CA LEU A 40 12.56 -4.78 5.69
C LEU A 40 11.46 -5.09 4.65
N GLU A 41 11.84 -5.43 3.43
CA GLU A 41 10.89 -5.81 2.38
C GLU A 41 10.20 -7.14 2.67
N ILE A 42 10.93 -8.13 3.18
CA ILE A 42 10.36 -9.41 3.59
C ILE A 42 9.32 -9.19 4.69
N ASP A 43 9.66 -8.39 5.69
CA ASP A 43 8.77 -8.08 6.82
C ASP A 43 7.54 -7.31 6.33
N ALA A 44 7.71 -6.30 5.48
CA ALA A 44 6.62 -5.53 4.89
C ALA A 44 5.66 -6.38 4.03
N ASN A 45 6.17 -7.48 3.45
CA ASN A 45 5.38 -8.41 2.65
C ASN A 45 4.85 -9.62 3.44
N GLY A 46 4.98 -9.59 4.78
CA GLY A 46 4.48 -10.64 5.66
C GLY A 46 5.29 -11.93 5.57
N GLY A 47 6.61 -11.82 5.57
CA GLY A 47 7.53 -12.95 5.56
C GLY A 47 7.77 -13.57 4.18
N ILE A 48 7.40 -12.87 3.10
CA ILE A 48 7.59 -13.30 1.71
C ILE A 48 8.52 -12.33 0.99
N TYR A 49 9.54 -12.86 0.33
CA TYR A 49 10.36 -12.04 -0.54
C TYR A 49 9.58 -11.67 -1.82
N PRO A 50 9.41 -10.38 -2.16
CA PRO A 50 8.49 -9.96 -3.23
C PRO A 50 9.04 -10.16 -4.65
N TYR A 51 10.34 -10.42 -4.80
CA TYR A 51 11.00 -10.53 -6.10
C TYR A 51 11.46 -11.96 -6.39
N ASN A 52 11.83 -12.23 -7.65
CA ASN A 52 12.42 -13.49 -8.09
C ASN A 52 11.64 -14.74 -7.64
N ASP A 53 10.32 -14.72 -7.81
CA ASP A 53 9.41 -15.80 -7.38
C ASP A 53 9.55 -16.22 -5.91
N GLY A 54 9.88 -15.27 -5.03
CA GLY A 54 10.11 -15.53 -3.61
C GLY A 54 11.45 -16.19 -3.29
N LYS A 55 12.35 -16.31 -4.28
CA LYS A 55 13.67 -16.93 -4.11
C LYS A 55 14.73 -15.87 -3.86
N LEU A 56 15.26 -15.85 -2.65
CA LEU A 56 16.46 -15.08 -2.32
C LEU A 56 17.71 -15.92 -2.58
N THR A 57 18.55 -15.49 -3.53
CA THR A 57 19.83 -16.10 -3.90
C THR A 57 20.99 -15.12 -3.73
N VAL A 58 22.22 -15.63 -3.72
CA VAL A 58 23.43 -14.78 -3.68
C VAL A 58 23.46 -13.85 -4.88
N ASP A 59 23.14 -14.37 -6.06
CA ASP A 59 23.13 -13.58 -7.30
C ASP A 59 22.09 -12.48 -7.26
N GLU A 60 20.91 -12.75 -6.68
CA GLU A 60 19.87 -11.74 -6.50
C GLU A 60 20.32 -10.62 -5.54
N LEU A 61 20.98 -10.96 -4.43
CA LEU A 61 21.57 -9.97 -3.52
C LEU A 61 22.63 -9.12 -4.24
N LEU A 62 23.52 -9.75 -5.01
CA LEU A 62 24.58 -9.05 -5.73
C LEU A 62 24.01 -8.14 -6.82
N ARG A 63 23.02 -8.61 -7.58
CA ARG A 63 22.30 -7.81 -8.57
C ARG A 63 21.70 -6.55 -7.94
N ARG A 64 21.04 -6.69 -6.78
CA ARG A 64 20.39 -5.57 -6.07
C ARG A 64 21.35 -4.60 -5.42
N SER A 65 22.55 -5.06 -5.04
CA SER A 65 23.64 -4.20 -4.56
C SER A 65 24.47 -3.60 -5.70
N GLY A 66 24.07 -3.79 -6.96
CA GLY A 66 24.79 -3.27 -8.12
C GLY A 66 26.16 -3.93 -8.34
N LYS A 67 26.36 -5.15 -7.84
CA LYS A 67 27.59 -5.94 -7.99
C LYS A 67 27.40 -7.04 -9.01
N SER A 68 28.49 -7.41 -9.69
CA SER A 68 28.46 -8.55 -10.61
C SER A 68 28.36 -9.87 -9.84
N ALA A 69 27.76 -10.89 -10.46
CA ALA A 69 27.66 -12.24 -9.87
C ALA A 69 29.03 -12.82 -9.51
N ALA A 70 30.07 -12.48 -10.28
CA ALA A 70 31.45 -12.90 -10.03
C ALA A 70 32.14 -12.15 -8.87
N TYR A 71 31.54 -11.09 -8.30
CA TYR A 71 32.18 -10.26 -7.28
C TYR A 71 32.62 -11.08 -6.06
N LEU A 72 31.72 -11.92 -5.53
CA LEU A 72 32.04 -12.76 -4.39
C LEU A 72 32.96 -13.92 -4.76
N GLN A 73 33.11 -14.29 -6.03
CA GLN A 73 33.94 -15.43 -6.46
C GLN A 73 35.46 -15.13 -6.36
N LYS A 74 35.86 -13.85 -6.28
CA LYS A 74 37.26 -13.43 -6.15
C LYS A 74 37.95 -14.06 -4.93
N ASN A 75 39.20 -14.49 -5.11
CA ASN A 75 39.98 -15.25 -4.12
C ASN A 75 40.79 -14.36 -3.14
N THR A 76 40.24 -13.21 -2.74
CA THR A 76 40.89 -12.29 -1.79
C THR A 76 40.38 -12.55 -0.37
N PRO A 77 41.22 -12.54 0.68
CA PRO A 77 40.80 -12.85 2.06
C PRO A 77 39.54 -12.11 2.51
N LYS A 78 39.50 -10.79 2.31
CA LYS A 78 38.35 -9.95 2.68
C LYS A 78 37.05 -10.29 1.93
N ILE A 79 37.17 -10.74 0.67
CA ILE A 79 36.01 -11.15 -0.13
C ILE A 79 35.53 -12.55 0.32
N LYS A 80 36.43 -13.42 0.76
CA LYS A 80 36.05 -14.72 1.35
C LYS A 80 35.26 -14.54 2.64
N GLU A 81 35.71 -13.63 3.50
CA GLU A 81 34.99 -13.27 4.73
C GLU A 81 33.57 -12.77 4.41
N LEU A 82 33.46 -11.79 3.49
CA LEU A 82 32.16 -11.28 3.05
C LEU A 82 31.28 -12.37 2.42
N ARG A 83 31.86 -13.29 1.63
CA ARG A 83 31.14 -14.44 1.07
C ARG A 83 30.57 -15.34 2.17
N HIS A 84 31.33 -15.56 3.23
CA HIS A 84 30.86 -16.35 4.37
C HIS A 84 29.73 -15.64 5.11
N GLU A 85 29.87 -14.33 5.40
CA GLU A 85 28.82 -13.49 5.99
C GLU A 85 27.52 -13.55 5.17
N VAL A 86 27.61 -13.34 3.85
CA VAL A 86 26.46 -13.37 2.93
C VAL A 86 25.79 -14.74 2.90
N ASN A 87 26.57 -15.82 2.80
CA ASN A 87 26.02 -17.17 2.77
C ASN A 87 25.33 -17.55 4.09
N ALA A 88 25.92 -17.16 5.23
CA ALA A 88 25.32 -17.37 6.54
C ALA A 88 23.99 -16.60 6.67
N TRP A 89 23.97 -15.35 6.21
CA TRP A 89 22.77 -14.53 6.18
C TRP A 89 21.65 -15.12 5.30
N ILE A 90 21.97 -15.52 4.07
CA ILE A 90 20.98 -16.16 3.18
C ILE A 90 20.42 -17.43 3.80
N LYS A 91 21.28 -18.23 4.46
CA LYS A 91 20.84 -19.45 5.16
C LYS A 91 19.86 -19.11 6.29
N ARG A 92 20.15 -18.07 7.08
CA ARG A 92 19.26 -17.59 8.15
C ARG A 92 17.92 -17.13 7.59
N ILE A 93 17.93 -16.24 6.60
CA ILE A 93 16.70 -15.69 6.00
C ILE A 93 15.86 -16.78 5.35
N LYS A 94 16.47 -17.74 4.65
CA LYS A 94 15.74 -18.88 4.07
C LYS A 94 15.02 -19.75 5.11
N GLY A 95 15.51 -19.78 6.36
CA GLY A 95 14.83 -20.46 7.45
C GLY A 95 13.67 -19.66 8.06
N GLN A 96 13.66 -18.34 7.90
CA GLN A 96 12.63 -17.44 8.44
C GLN A 96 11.53 -17.14 7.41
N VAL A 97 11.89 -17.10 6.13
CA VAL A 97 10.98 -16.81 5.01
C VAL A 97 10.28 -18.09 4.58
N ALA A 98 8.96 -17.99 4.35
CA ALA A 98 8.19 -19.02 3.67
C ALA A 98 8.66 -19.12 2.21
N THR A 99 9.78 -19.80 1.98
CA THR A 99 10.39 -19.91 0.66
C THR A 99 9.73 -21.01 -0.16
N GLY A 100 9.42 -20.70 -1.43
CA GLY A 100 8.86 -21.66 -2.39
C GLY A 100 7.56 -21.18 -3.01
N ALA A 101 7.49 -21.29 -4.34
CA ALA A 101 6.33 -20.90 -5.14
C ALA A 101 4.97 -21.42 -4.61
N PRO A 102 4.85 -22.65 -4.05
CA PRO A 102 3.57 -23.11 -3.50
C PRO A 102 3.13 -22.38 -2.22
N SER A 103 4.07 -22.07 -1.32
CA SER A 103 3.77 -21.39 -0.06
C SER A 103 3.43 -19.92 -0.29
N VAL A 104 4.20 -19.25 -1.14
CA VAL A 104 3.93 -17.89 -1.60
C VAL A 104 2.57 -17.80 -2.31
N ARG A 105 2.28 -18.72 -3.24
CA ARG A 105 0.97 -18.75 -3.92
C ARG A 105 -0.18 -18.95 -2.95
N ARG A 106 -0.04 -19.80 -1.93
CA ARG A 106 -1.09 -20.03 -0.93
C ARG A 106 -1.38 -18.74 -0.15
N GLU A 107 -0.35 -18.06 0.32
CA GLU A 107 -0.50 -16.81 1.08
C GLU A 107 -1.06 -15.68 0.22
N VAL A 108 -0.54 -15.51 -1.01
CA VAL A 108 -1.08 -14.53 -1.96
C VAL A 108 -2.53 -14.84 -2.30
N ASN A 109 -2.88 -16.10 -2.57
CA ASN A 109 -4.26 -16.49 -2.84
C ASN A 109 -5.17 -16.25 -1.62
N ALA A 110 -4.67 -16.45 -0.40
CA ALA A 110 -5.42 -16.13 0.81
C ALA A 110 -5.72 -14.62 0.90
N ARG A 111 -4.71 -13.77 0.63
CA ARG A 111 -4.88 -12.31 0.60
C ARG A 111 -5.84 -11.86 -0.49
N VAL A 112 -5.72 -12.41 -1.70
CA VAL A 112 -6.65 -12.13 -2.81
C VAL A 112 -8.07 -12.54 -2.44
N LYS A 113 -8.25 -13.69 -1.80
CA LYS A 113 -9.57 -14.15 -1.35
C LYS A 113 -10.19 -13.21 -0.32
N VAL A 114 -9.41 -12.71 0.63
CA VAL A 114 -9.87 -11.72 1.62
C VAL A 114 -10.24 -10.40 0.94
N ALA A 115 -9.39 -9.90 0.06
CA ALA A 115 -9.65 -8.66 -0.68
C ALA A 115 -10.91 -8.76 -1.56
N ASN A 116 -11.09 -9.87 -2.27
CA ASN A 116 -12.29 -10.12 -3.07
C ASN A 116 -13.54 -10.14 -2.19
N LYS A 117 -13.48 -10.79 -1.02
CA LYS A 117 -14.60 -10.79 -0.07
C LYS A 117 -14.96 -9.37 0.38
N GLN A 118 -13.97 -8.54 0.70
CA GLN A 118 -14.20 -7.14 1.09
C GLN A 118 -14.80 -6.32 -0.05
N ILE A 119 -14.35 -6.53 -1.29
CA ILE A 119 -14.92 -5.88 -2.47
C ILE A 119 -16.39 -6.28 -2.66
N ASP A 120 -16.70 -7.58 -2.50
CA ASP A 120 -18.06 -8.07 -2.62
C ASP A 120 -18.98 -7.52 -1.52
N GLU A 121 -18.48 -7.40 -0.28
CA GLU A 121 -19.20 -6.74 0.83
C GLU A 121 -19.47 -5.25 0.52
N ILE A 122 -18.49 -4.51 -0.01
CA ILE A 122 -18.67 -3.11 -0.41
C ILE A 122 -19.72 -2.98 -1.52
N ARG A 123 -19.68 -3.86 -2.53
CA ARG A 123 -20.65 -3.87 -3.63
C ARG A 123 -22.07 -4.14 -3.12
N GLN A 124 -22.23 -5.10 -2.23
CA GLN A 124 -23.50 -5.42 -1.60
C GLN A 124 -24.05 -4.21 -0.83
N ASN A 125 -23.23 -3.59 0.03
CA ASN A 125 -23.63 -2.41 0.80
C ASN A 125 -24.00 -1.23 -0.09
N TYR A 126 -23.25 -1.03 -1.18
CA TYR A 126 -23.54 0.03 -2.13
C TYR A 126 -24.89 -0.20 -2.84
N HIS A 127 -25.16 -1.44 -3.27
CA HIS A 127 -26.45 -1.78 -3.87
C HIS A 127 -27.63 -1.60 -2.89
N GLU A 128 -27.46 -2.00 -1.63
CA GLU A 128 -28.45 -1.78 -0.57
C GLU A 128 -28.70 -0.29 -0.33
N ALA A 129 -27.65 0.53 -0.32
CA ALA A 129 -27.77 1.98 -0.19
C ALA A 129 -28.51 2.61 -1.39
N GLU A 130 -28.25 2.17 -2.62
CA GLU A 130 -28.97 2.64 -3.81
C GLU A 130 -30.46 2.28 -3.76
N LEU A 131 -30.81 1.08 -3.31
CA LEU A 131 -32.19 0.66 -3.11
C LEU A 131 -32.89 1.50 -2.04
N GLN A 132 -32.23 1.75 -0.91
CA GLN A 132 -32.76 2.61 0.15
C GLN A 132 -32.96 4.05 -0.34
N LEU A 133 -31.99 4.60 -1.07
CA LEU A 133 -32.10 5.94 -1.65
C LEU A 133 -33.30 6.04 -2.60
N THR A 134 -33.47 5.05 -3.48
CA THR A 134 -34.61 5.00 -4.41
C THR A 134 -35.94 4.97 -3.66
N ARG A 135 -36.03 4.14 -2.61
CA ARG A 135 -37.22 4.03 -1.77
C ARG A 135 -37.53 5.35 -1.06
N VAL A 136 -36.56 5.94 -0.38
CA VAL A 136 -36.73 7.21 0.35
C VAL A 136 -37.11 8.35 -0.62
N THR A 137 -36.53 8.36 -1.81
CA THR A 137 -36.86 9.36 -2.84
C THR A 137 -38.31 9.22 -3.30
N ALA A 138 -38.80 7.99 -3.48
CA ALA A 138 -40.20 7.74 -3.81
C ALA A 138 -41.14 8.16 -2.66
N GLU A 139 -40.83 7.78 -1.43
CA GLU A 139 -41.60 8.16 -0.23
C GLU A 139 -41.65 9.69 -0.06
N LEU A 140 -40.53 10.39 -0.31
CA LEU A 140 -40.46 11.85 -0.26
C LEU A 140 -41.30 12.50 -1.37
N ALA A 141 -41.30 11.95 -2.58
CA ALA A 141 -42.12 12.45 -3.68
C ALA A 141 -43.62 12.29 -3.38
N ASP A 142 -44.03 11.17 -2.80
CA ASP A 142 -45.42 10.92 -2.41
C ASP A 142 -45.85 11.82 -1.24
N ALA A 143 -45.01 11.98 -0.21
CA ALA A 143 -45.27 12.89 0.90
C ALA A 143 -45.41 14.34 0.43
N THR A 144 -44.53 14.79 -0.47
CA THR A 144 -44.57 16.14 -1.06
C THR A 144 -45.88 16.36 -1.85
N ARG A 145 -46.32 15.35 -2.62
CA ARG A 145 -47.61 15.38 -3.32
C ARG A 145 -48.76 15.52 -2.34
N LYS A 146 -48.74 14.75 -1.25
CA LYS A 146 -49.79 14.77 -0.23
C LYS A 146 -49.89 16.10 0.51
N ILE A 147 -48.74 16.70 0.86
CA ILE A 147 -48.69 18.04 1.45
C ILE A 147 -49.36 19.05 0.52
N GLY A 148 -49.00 19.05 -0.77
CA GLY A 148 -49.61 19.96 -1.75
C GLY A 148 -51.13 19.76 -1.92
N GLU A 149 -51.64 18.53 -1.87
CA GLU A 149 -53.07 18.24 -1.85
C GLU A 149 -53.77 18.79 -0.60
N LEU A 150 -53.18 18.57 0.57
CA LEU A 150 -53.72 19.00 1.85
C LEU A 150 -53.70 20.52 1.97
N GLU A 151 -52.65 21.18 1.53
CA GLU A 151 -52.56 22.65 1.47
C GLU A 151 -53.65 23.24 0.57
N LYS A 152 -53.83 22.69 -0.64
CA LYS A 152 -54.95 23.10 -1.53
C LYS A 152 -56.30 22.93 -0.84
N ARG A 153 -56.54 21.78 -0.20
CA ARG A 153 -57.80 21.52 0.50
C ARG A 153 -58.00 22.45 1.70
N ASN A 154 -56.94 22.76 2.43
CA ASN A 154 -56.98 23.69 3.56
C ASN A 154 -57.32 25.11 3.08
N THR A 155 -56.71 25.57 1.98
CA THR A 155 -57.04 26.88 1.39
C THR A 155 -58.50 26.95 0.92
N GLU A 156 -59.03 25.87 0.35
CA GLU A 156 -60.43 25.80 -0.08
C GLU A 156 -61.39 25.84 1.12
N LEU A 157 -61.12 25.05 2.17
CA LEU A 157 -61.91 25.06 3.40
C LEU A 157 -61.88 26.43 4.10
N LEU A 158 -60.72 27.09 4.14
CA LEU A 158 -60.59 28.45 4.68
C LEU A 158 -61.44 29.47 3.89
N LYS A 159 -61.49 29.36 2.56
CA LYS A 159 -62.38 30.20 1.72
C LYS A 159 -63.86 29.95 2.04
N GLN A 160 -64.25 28.68 2.19
CA GLN A 160 -65.64 28.31 2.51
C GLN A 160 -66.08 28.79 3.89
N LEU A 161 -65.17 28.79 4.87
CA LEU A 161 -65.41 29.35 6.20
C LEU A 161 -65.55 30.88 6.12
N ALA A 162 -64.62 31.57 5.44
CA ALA A 162 -64.69 33.02 5.27
C ALA A 162 -66.00 33.48 4.59
N GLY A 163 -66.51 32.70 3.63
CA GLY A 163 -67.80 32.95 2.98
C GLY A 163 -69.04 32.76 3.86
N LYS A 164 -68.93 32.04 4.99
CA LYS A 164 -70.06 31.78 5.92
C LYS A 164 -70.05 32.67 7.17
N THR A 165 -68.93 33.32 7.50
CA THR A 165 -68.76 34.05 8.79
C THR A 165 -69.26 35.50 8.81
N VAL A 166 -69.97 35.99 7.78
CA VAL A 166 -70.62 37.32 7.83
C VAL A 166 -72.07 37.20 8.32
N VAL A 167 -72.26 36.98 9.62
CA VAL A 167 -73.56 37.23 10.27
C VAL A 167 -73.62 38.72 10.62
N SER A 168 -74.34 39.51 9.81
CA SER A 168 -74.71 40.87 10.17
C SER A 168 -75.64 40.85 11.38
N LEU A 169 -75.10 41.11 12.57
CA LEU A 169 -75.90 41.45 13.74
C LEU A 169 -76.60 42.78 13.45
N LYS A 170 -77.89 42.74 13.14
CA LYS A 170 -78.73 43.94 13.10
C LYS A 170 -78.61 44.64 14.45
N PRO A 171 -78.32 45.95 14.51
CA PRO A 171 -78.35 46.67 15.77
C PRO A 171 -79.81 46.69 16.26
N GLU A 172 -80.08 46.01 17.38
CA GLU A 172 -81.34 46.11 18.10
C GLU A 172 -81.59 47.57 18.45
N GLN A 173 -82.70 48.11 17.93
CA GLN A 173 -83.21 49.43 18.28
C GLN A 173 -83.57 49.43 19.77
N ARG A 174 -82.80 50.15 20.58
CA ARG A 174 -83.23 50.51 21.93
C ARG A 174 -84.27 51.63 21.85
N LYS A 175 -85.42 51.36 22.46
CA LYS A 175 -86.55 52.27 22.67
C LYS A 175 -86.13 53.53 23.42
#